data_AF-A0A1J8P1P7-F1
#
_entry.id   AF-A0A1J8P1P7-F1
#
_cell.length_a   1.000
_cell.length_b   1.000
_cell.length_c   1.000
_cell.angle_alpha   90.00
_cell.angle_beta   90.00
_cell.angle_gamma   90.00
#
_symmetry.space_group_name_H-M   'P 1'
#
loop_
_entity.id
_entity.type
_entity.pdbx_description
1 polymer ?
#
loop_
_entity_poly.entity_id
_entity_poly.type
_entity_poly.pdbx_seq_one_letter_code
_entity_poly.pdbx_strand_id
1 'polypeptide(L)'
;NGDGLDDLIVGAYYDSRSNNDDDSGVSKNYVVFGKTNATAVNLSEVTSGMGGFVINGEESESISGISISSAGDVNDDGLDDLIIGSRWANLSTGVNAAGKSYVVFGKVDTTAVNLSKIASGT
;
A
#
# COMPACT_ATOMS: atom_id res chain seq x y z
N ASN A 1 -3.60 11.11 -7.50
CA ASN A 1 -3.39 12.41 -6.81
C ASN A 1 -4.23 13.55 -7.42
N GLY A 2 -5.08 13.28 -8.42
CA GLY A 2 -5.97 14.28 -9.03
C GLY A 2 -5.29 15.23 -10.01
N ASP A 3 -4.06 14.95 -10.48
CA ASP A 3 -3.34 15.82 -11.41
C ASP A 3 -3.73 15.61 -12.90
N GLY A 4 -4.64 14.67 -13.16
CA GLY A 4 -5.12 14.32 -14.50
C GLY A 4 -4.20 13.36 -15.26
N LEU A 5 -3.17 12.81 -14.62
CA LEU A 5 -2.38 11.69 -15.10
C LEU A 5 -2.80 10.41 -14.39
N ASP A 6 -2.70 9.30 -15.11
CA ASP A 6 -2.88 7.98 -14.50
C ASP A 6 -1.72 7.69 -13.54
N ASP A 7 -2.07 7.28 -12.33
CA ASP A 7 -1.14 6.80 -11.33
C ASP A 7 -0.97 5.27 -11.42
N LEU A 8 0.10 4.73 -10.84
CA LEU A 8 0.39 3.31 -10.83
C LEU A 8 0.49 2.80 -9.39
N ILE A 9 -0.03 1.60 -9.12
CA ILE A 9 0.28 0.85 -7.90
C ILE A 9 1.17 -0.36 -8.18
N VAL A 10 2.21 -0.52 -7.37
CA VAL A 10 3.19 -1.61 -7.46
C VAL A 10 3.22 -2.37 -6.13
N GLY A 11 2.84 -3.64 -6.17
CA GLY A 11 2.97 -4.54 -5.01
C GLY A 11 4.39 -5.09 -4.88
N ALA A 12 5.06 -4.79 -3.77
CA ALA A 12 6.36 -5.33 -3.38
C ALA A 12 6.19 -6.23 -2.13
N TYR A 13 5.43 -7.31 -2.34
CA TYR A 13 4.88 -8.15 -1.29
C TYR A 13 5.88 -9.14 -0.65
N TYR A 14 7.16 -9.08 -1.04
CA TYR A 14 8.25 -9.93 -0.54
C TYR A 14 9.47 -9.15 -0.03
N ASP A 15 9.36 -7.83 0.22
CA ASP A 15 10.51 -6.99 0.57
C ASP A 15 11.28 -7.43 1.84
N SER A 16 10.75 -8.36 2.64
CA SER A 16 11.46 -8.79 3.85
C SER A 16 11.07 -10.19 4.36
N ARG A 17 11.75 -11.22 3.83
CA ARG A 17 12.26 -12.30 4.70
C ARG A 17 13.72 -11.99 5.11
N SER A 18 14.01 -10.74 5.46
CA SER A 18 15.33 -10.42 6.04
C SER A 18 15.31 -10.86 7.50
N ASN A 19 16.17 -11.81 7.84
CA ASN A 19 16.30 -12.32 9.22
C ASN A 19 16.98 -11.31 10.16
N ASN A 20 17.38 -10.10 9.71
CA ASN A 20 18.29 -9.25 10.47
C ASN A 20 18.15 -7.72 10.29
N ASP A 21 17.07 -7.18 9.71
CA ASP A 21 16.89 -5.72 9.64
C ASP A 21 15.62 -5.28 10.38
N ASP A 22 15.74 -4.18 11.13
CA ASP A 22 14.73 -3.52 11.98
C ASP A 22 13.50 -2.97 11.20
N ASP A 23 13.38 -3.32 9.91
CA ASP A 23 12.20 -3.10 9.08
C ASP A 23 11.40 -4.39 9.07
N SER A 24 10.42 -4.46 9.96
CA SER A 24 9.79 -5.68 10.45
C SER A 24 8.98 -6.43 9.38
N GLY A 25 9.60 -7.07 8.40
CA GLY A 25 8.99 -8.17 7.64
C GLY A 25 7.76 -7.81 6.77
N VAL A 26 7.23 -6.60 6.85
CA VAL A 26 5.91 -6.24 6.32
C VAL A 26 6.00 -5.95 4.83
N SER A 27 5.06 -6.52 4.09
CA SER A 27 4.86 -6.23 2.67
C SER A 27 4.74 -4.72 2.42
N LYS A 28 5.37 -4.23 1.35
CA LYS A 28 5.22 -2.82 0.92
C LYS A 28 4.48 -2.76 -0.40
N ASN A 29 3.69 -1.70 -0.56
CA ASN A 29 3.04 -1.37 -1.83
C ASN A 29 3.32 0.10 -2.11
N TYR A 30 3.47 0.45 -3.38
CA TYR A 30 3.85 1.79 -3.76
C TYR A 30 2.80 2.35 -4.70
N VAL A 31 2.23 3.49 -4.33
CA VAL A 31 1.51 4.34 -5.27
C VAL A 31 2.53 5.29 -5.86
N VAL A 32 2.68 5.24 -7.18
CA VAL A 32 3.58 6.07 -7.97
C VAL A 32 2.73 7.05 -8.76
N PHE A 33 2.98 8.34 -8.54
CA PHE A 33 2.26 9.38 -9.28
C PHE A 33 2.72 9.45 -10.74
N GLY A 34 1.74 9.58 -11.63
CA GLY A 34 1.96 9.70 -13.06
C GLY A 34 2.88 10.87 -13.40
N LYS A 35 3.68 10.73 -14.46
CA LYS A 35 4.55 11.81 -14.95
C LYS A 35 4.73 11.73 -16.46
N THR A 36 4.98 12.89 -17.06
CA THR A 36 5.14 13.05 -18.52
C THR A 36 6.58 12.88 -19.01
N ASN A 37 7.55 12.88 -18.09
CA ASN A 37 8.96 12.62 -18.43
C ASN A 37 9.30 11.13 -18.32
N ALA A 38 10.32 10.72 -19.07
CA ALA A 38 10.79 9.33 -19.11
C ALA A 38 11.86 9.01 -18.04
N THR A 39 12.05 9.88 -17.04
CA THR A 39 13.02 9.61 -15.97
C THR A 39 12.60 8.35 -15.22
N ALA A 40 13.54 7.49 -14.82
CA ALA A 40 13.21 6.33 -14.01
C ALA A 40 12.52 6.75 -12.69
N VAL A 41 11.74 5.85 -12.10
CA VAL A 41 11.18 6.01 -10.74
C VAL A 41 11.91 5.01 -9.85
N ASN A 42 12.54 5.51 -8.79
CA ASN A 42 13.15 4.67 -7.77
C ASN A 42 12.18 4.51 -6.60
N LEU A 43 11.83 3.28 -6.20
CA LEU A 43 10.88 3.05 -5.10
C LEU A 43 11.40 3.52 -3.73
N SER A 44 12.73 3.65 -3.57
CA SER A 44 13.34 4.29 -2.41
C SER A 44 13.00 5.79 -2.33
N GLU A 45 12.90 6.48 -3.47
CA GLU A 45 12.48 7.88 -3.53
C GLU A 45 10.98 8.01 -3.17
N VAL A 46 10.15 7.09 -3.65
CA VAL A 46 8.72 7.00 -3.28
C VAL A 46 8.56 6.78 -1.78
N THR A 47 9.41 5.93 -1.18
CA THR A 47 9.45 5.73 0.28
C THR A 47 9.81 7.02 1.03
N SER A 48 10.68 7.86 0.44
CA SER A 48 11.01 9.17 0.97
C SER A 48 9.99 10.27 0.66
N GLY A 49 8.84 9.91 0.05
CA GLY A 49 7.74 10.82 -0.25
C GLY A 49 7.91 11.61 -1.54
N MET A 50 8.76 11.16 -2.46
CA MET A 50 8.95 11.78 -3.77
C MET A 50 8.18 11.01 -4.85
N GLY A 51 7.26 11.69 -5.53
CA GLY A 51 6.55 11.12 -6.69
C GLY A 51 5.57 9.99 -6.35
N GLY A 52 5.05 9.97 -5.12
CA GLY A 52 4.12 8.95 -4.67
C GLY A 52 4.22 8.68 -3.17
N PHE A 53 3.62 7.59 -2.70
CA PHE A 53 3.68 7.16 -1.31
C PHE A 53 3.74 5.65 -1.16
N VAL A 54 4.21 5.21 0.01
CA VAL A 54 4.24 3.80 0.40
C VAL A 54 3.03 3.44 1.26
N ILE A 55 2.53 2.21 1.06
CA ILE A 55 1.52 1.55 1.87
C ILE A 55 2.19 0.35 2.53
N ASN A 56 2.42 0.47 3.84
CA ASN A 56 3.06 -0.56 4.65
C ASN A 56 2.02 -1.60 5.11
N GLY A 57 2.37 -2.87 4.99
CA GLY A 57 1.58 -4.00 5.44
C GLY A 57 1.31 -3.98 6.95
N GLU A 58 0.29 -4.74 7.38
CA GLU A 58 -0.12 -4.79 8.79
C GLU A 58 0.83 -5.64 9.65
N GLU A 59 1.15 -6.85 9.20
CA GLU A 59 1.92 -7.85 9.97
C GLU A 59 3.01 -8.48 9.10
N SER A 60 4.13 -8.89 9.70
CA SER A 60 5.28 -9.47 8.99
C SER A 60 4.97 -10.80 8.29
N GLU A 61 4.02 -11.57 8.79
CA GLU A 61 3.59 -12.85 8.19
C GLU A 61 2.49 -12.66 7.13
N SER A 62 1.89 -11.47 7.09
CA SER A 62 0.81 -11.11 6.17
C SER A 62 1.36 -10.58 4.85
N ILE A 63 0.88 -11.14 3.74
CA ILE A 63 1.29 -10.76 2.39
C ILE A 63 0.20 -9.86 1.78
N SER A 64 0.33 -8.55 2.01
CA SER A 64 -0.43 -7.53 1.30
C SER A 64 0.18 -7.26 -0.08
N GLY A 65 -0.65 -6.90 -1.05
CA GLY A 65 -0.18 -6.48 -2.37
C GLY A 65 -0.13 -7.56 -3.45
N ILE A 66 -0.46 -8.81 -3.12
CA ILE A 66 -0.56 -9.89 -4.11
C ILE A 66 -1.78 -9.73 -5.02
N SER A 67 -2.84 -9.10 -4.50
CA SER A 67 -4.05 -8.75 -5.23
C SER A 67 -4.38 -7.29 -4.92
N ILE A 68 -4.36 -6.46 -5.96
CA ILE A 68 -4.66 -5.05 -5.89
C ILE A 68 -5.63 -4.73 -7.02
N SER A 69 -6.60 -3.87 -6.75
CA SER A 69 -7.54 -3.37 -7.75
C SER A 69 -7.90 -1.91 -7.47
N SER A 70 -8.24 -1.16 -8.52
CA SER A 70 -8.93 0.13 -8.35
C SER A 70 -10.32 -0.13 -7.76
N ALA A 71 -10.71 0.71 -6.82
CA ALA A 71 -12.05 0.72 -6.23
C ALA A 71 -12.97 1.77 -6.86
N GLY A 72 -12.41 2.66 -7.70
CA GLY A 72 -13.00 3.96 -8.00
C GLY A 72 -12.99 4.87 -6.77
N ASP A 73 -13.58 6.05 -6.88
CA ASP A 73 -13.82 6.96 -5.77
C ASP A 73 -15.00 6.45 -4.92
N VAL A 74 -14.73 5.79 -3.79
CA VAL A 74 -15.77 5.20 -2.93
C VAL A 74 -16.20 6.13 -1.80
N ASN A 75 -15.47 7.23 -1.58
CA ASN A 75 -15.74 8.20 -0.52
C ASN A 75 -16.24 9.57 -1.05
N ASP A 76 -16.38 9.73 -2.37
CA ASP A 76 -16.84 10.93 -3.08
C ASP A 76 -15.91 12.15 -2.87
N ASP A 77 -14.60 11.92 -2.80
CA ASP A 77 -13.59 12.97 -2.64
C ASP A 77 -12.94 13.44 -3.95
N GLY A 78 -13.28 12.79 -5.06
CA GLY A 78 -12.79 13.05 -6.41
C GLY A 78 -11.49 12.32 -6.75
N LEU A 79 -11.00 11.40 -5.91
CA LEU A 79 -9.79 10.61 -6.13
C LEU A 79 -10.13 9.12 -6.15
N ASP A 80 -9.55 8.38 -7.11
CA ASP A 80 -9.73 6.93 -7.16
C ASP A 80 -9.05 6.26 -5.96
N ASP A 81 -9.80 5.37 -5.31
CA ASP A 81 -9.36 4.57 -4.17
C ASP A 81 -8.86 3.18 -4.60
N LEU A 82 -8.25 2.47 -3.66
CA LEU A 82 -7.62 1.18 -3.89
C LEU A 82 -8.18 0.12 -2.95
N ILE A 83 -8.38 -1.10 -3.48
CA ILE A 83 -8.58 -2.30 -2.66
C ILE A 83 -7.28 -3.10 -2.66
N ILE A 84 -6.80 -3.40 -1.44
CA ILE A 84 -5.59 -4.21 -1.22
C ILE A 84 -5.98 -5.47 -0.46
N GLY A 85 -5.71 -6.63 -1.06
CA GLY A 85 -5.82 -7.91 -0.39
C GLY A 85 -4.54 -8.23 0.38
N SER A 86 -4.70 -8.69 1.63
CA SER A 86 -3.65 -9.24 2.46
C SER A 86 -3.91 -10.72 2.71
N ARG A 87 -3.13 -11.56 2.05
CA ARG A 87 -3.21 -13.01 2.22
C ARG A 87 -2.51 -13.39 3.52
N TRP A 88 -3.05 -14.42 4.16
CA TRP A 88 -2.51 -15.00 5.40
C TRP A 88 -2.58 -14.09 6.62
N ALA A 89 -3.34 -12.99 6.56
CA ALA A 89 -3.59 -12.19 7.74
C ALA A 89 -4.29 -12.96 8.84
N ASN A 90 -3.84 -12.74 10.08
CA ASN A 90 -4.42 -13.31 11.28
C ASN A 90 -5.56 -12.43 11.78
N LEU A 91 -6.61 -13.04 12.31
CA LEU A 91 -7.72 -12.32 12.94
C LEU A 91 -7.55 -12.31 14.45
N SER A 92 -8.05 -11.25 15.09
CA SER A 92 -8.12 -11.13 16.56
C SER A 92 -8.93 -12.23 17.24
N THR A 93 -9.75 -12.96 16.46
CA THR A 93 -10.49 -14.15 16.89
C THR A 93 -9.61 -15.40 17.02
N GLY A 94 -8.31 -15.32 16.70
CA GLY A 94 -7.37 -16.43 16.75
C GLY A 94 -7.38 -17.31 15.49
N VAL A 95 -8.10 -16.91 14.44
CA VAL A 95 -8.06 -17.59 13.15
C VAL A 95 -6.81 -17.15 12.40
N ASN A 96 -5.90 -18.10 12.20
CA ASN A 96 -4.68 -17.87 11.44
C ASN A 96 -4.96 -17.93 9.93
N ALA A 97 -4.23 -17.13 9.18
CA ALA A 97 -4.27 -17.12 7.72
C ALA A 97 -5.66 -16.90 7.08
N ALA A 98 -6.57 -16.22 7.78
CA ALA A 98 -7.92 -15.91 7.28
C ALA A 98 -7.90 -14.95 6.08
N GLY A 99 -6.91 -14.07 6.04
CA GLY A 99 -6.82 -12.97 5.08
C GLY A 99 -7.65 -11.75 5.51
N LYS A 100 -7.24 -10.58 5.01
CA LYS A 100 -7.91 -9.29 5.20
C LYS A 100 -7.95 -8.56 3.85
N SER A 101 -8.88 -7.62 3.71
CA SER A 101 -8.91 -6.67 2.60
C SER A 101 -9.08 -5.27 3.17
N TYR A 102 -8.40 -4.30 2.56
CA TYR A 102 -8.41 -2.90 2.99
C TYR A 102 -8.82 -2.04 1.81
N VAL A 103 -9.60 -1.01 2.10
CA VAL A 103 -9.76 0.13 1.20
C VAL A 103 -8.75 1.18 1.65
N VAL A 104 -7.95 1.69 0.72
CA VAL A 104 -7.03 2.80 0.95
C VAL A 104 -7.50 3.95 0.07
N PHE A 105 -7.83 5.07 0.70
CA PHE A 105 -8.32 6.22 -0.04
C PHE A 105 -7.22 6.87 -0.88
N GLY A 106 -7.59 7.31 -2.07
CA GLY A 106 -6.79 8.17 -2.91
C GLY A 106 -6.44 9.46 -2.17
N LYS A 107 -5.27 10.02 -2.48
CA LYS A 107 -4.81 11.26 -1.82
C LYS A 107 -3.79 12.01 -2.65
N VAL A 108 -3.62 13.29 -2.30
CA VAL A 108 -2.68 14.22 -2.96
C VAL A 108 -1.30 14.19 -2.29
N ASP A 109 -1.26 14.06 -0.96
CA ASP A 109 -0.01 14.07 -0.21
C ASP A 109 0.73 12.72 -0.26
N THR A 110 2.01 12.75 0.09
CA THR A 110 2.91 11.59 -0.02
C THR A 110 3.16 10.84 1.29
N THR A 111 2.37 11.12 2.33
CA THR A 111 2.50 10.48 3.65
C THR A 111 2.29 8.96 3.55
N ALA A 112 3.11 8.17 4.23
CA ALA A 112 2.92 6.72 4.24
C ALA A 112 1.57 6.30 4.85
N VAL A 113 0.92 5.32 4.23
CA VAL A 113 -0.25 4.64 4.78
C VAL A 113 0.22 3.38 5.49
N ASN A 114 -0.35 3.06 6.65
CA ASN A 114 -0.05 1.83 7.37
C ASN A 114 -1.34 1.02 7.47
N LEU A 115 -1.38 -0.20 6.92
CA LEU A 115 -2.58 -1.05 7.00
C LEU A 115 -2.92 -1.44 8.44
N SER A 116 -1.92 -1.45 9.34
CA SER A 116 -2.13 -1.62 10.78
C SER A 116 -2.99 -0.53 11.41
N LYS A 117 -2.85 0.71 10.96
CA LYS A 117 -3.68 1.84 11.39
C LYS A 117 -5.13 1.72 10.92
N ILE A 118 -5.32 1.25 9.68
CA ILE A 118 -6.64 0.96 9.13
C ILE A 118 -7.29 -0.19 9.90
N ALA A 119 -6.53 -1.25 10.21
CA ALA A 119 -7.01 -2.39 10.98
C ALA A 119 -7.42 -2.02 12.41
N SER A 120 -6.71 -1.07 13.05
CA SER A 120 -7.06 -0.56 14.38
C SER A 120 -8.09 0.58 14.37
N GLY A 121 -8.43 1.13 13.20
CA GLY A 121 -9.36 2.25 13.07
C GLY A 121 -8.82 3.57 13.62
N THR A 122 -7.52 3.83 13.49
CA THR A 122 -6.80 4.99 14.06
C THR A 122 -5.96 5.71 13.02
#